data_AF-A0A511RHX9-F1
#
_entry.id   AF-A0A511RHX9-F1
#
_cell.length_a   1.000
_cell.length_b   1.000
_cell.length_c   1.000
_cell.angle_alpha   90.00
_cell.angle_beta   90.00
_cell.angle_gamma   90.00
#
_symmetry.space_group_name_H-M   'P 1'
#
loop_
_entity.id
_entity.type
_entity.pdbx_description
1 polymer ?
#
loop_
_entity_poly.entity_id
_entity_poly.type
_entity_poly.pdbx_seq_one_letter_code
_entity_poly.pdbx_strand_id
1 'polypeptide(L)'
;MRRPKRGLIVREPYAGWIVDGVKTWEIRKHPTRVRGPIGIVSGGRLIGQVDVAGVEGPFSAEELRAHEERHRAGAFLEAYARGAPLWAWVLENPRRYSVPLPVPPRRGRMLWVDLAEVPWPGSDQTEP
;
A
#
# COMPACT_ATOMS: atom_id res chain seq x y z
N MET A 1 -8.44 -6.56 -16.20
CA MET A 1 -7.87 -6.17 -14.90
C MET A 1 -7.97 -4.66 -14.75
N ARG A 2 -8.59 -4.14 -13.68
CA ARG A 2 -8.66 -2.68 -13.50
C ARG A 2 -7.33 -2.18 -12.97
N ARG A 3 -6.59 -1.44 -13.81
CA ARG A 3 -5.29 -0.86 -13.44
C ARG A 3 -5.50 0.22 -12.36
N PRO A 4 -4.73 0.22 -11.27
CA PRO A 4 -4.83 1.26 -10.26
C PRO A 4 -4.32 2.59 -10.83
N LYS A 5 -5.02 3.68 -10.51
CA LYS A 5 -4.60 5.03 -10.91
C LYS A 5 -3.63 5.68 -9.91
N ARG A 6 -3.55 5.12 -8.70
CA ARG A 6 -2.73 5.65 -7.60
C ARG A 6 -1.94 4.53 -6.96
N GLY A 7 -0.70 4.82 -6.57
CA GLY A 7 0.19 3.91 -5.87
C GLY A 7 0.50 4.41 -4.47
N LEU A 8 0.50 3.52 -3.48
CA LEU A 8 0.95 3.78 -2.13
C LEU A 8 2.43 3.41 -2.02
N ILE A 9 3.26 4.34 -1.55
CA ILE A 9 4.67 4.03 -1.26
C ILE A 9 4.75 3.30 0.09
N VAL A 10 5.29 2.09 0.06
CA VAL A 10 5.48 1.22 1.22
C VAL A 10 6.92 0.70 1.23
N ARG A 11 7.55 0.69 2.40
CA ARG A 11 8.92 0.16 2.56
C ARG A 11 8.88 -1.36 2.69
N GLU A 12 9.93 -2.02 2.22
CA GLU A 12 10.16 -3.42 2.55
C GLU A 12 10.47 -3.60 4.04
N PRO A 13 10.11 -4.76 4.64
CA PRO A 13 9.48 -5.94 4.02
C PRO A 13 7.95 -5.84 3.86
N TYR A 14 7.33 -4.77 4.36
CA TYR A 14 5.87 -4.64 4.40
C TYR A 14 5.25 -4.60 3.01
N ALA A 15 5.92 -3.98 2.05
CA ALA A 15 5.44 -3.89 0.67
C ALA A 15 5.25 -5.30 0.07
N GLY A 16 6.25 -6.16 0.20
CA GLY A 16 6.17 -7.57 -0.20
C GLY A 16 5.03 -8.31 0.50
N TRP A 17 4.93 -8.19 1.82
CA TRP A 17 3.88 -8.85 2.58
C TRP A 17 2.46 -8.43 2.17
N ILE A 18 2.26 -7.17 1.78
CA ILE A 18 0.97 -6.70 1.29
C ILE A 18 0.60 -7.39 -0.02
N VAL A 19 1.51 -7.38 -1.00
CA VAL A 19 1.20 -7.96 -2.33
C VAL A 19 1.16 -9.49 -2.33
N ASP A 20 1.71 -10.12 -1.30
CA ASP A 20 1.60 -11.57 -1.03
C ASP A 20 0.36 -11.94 -0.21
N GLY A 21 -0.42 -10.97 0.27
CA GLY A 21 -1.60 -11.22 1.12
C GLY A 21 -1.27 -11.61 2.57
N VAL A 22 0.00 -11.51 2.94
CA VAL A 22 0.54 -11.86 4.25
C VAL A 22 0.24 -10.75 5.28
N LYS A 23 0.17 -9.50 4.82
CA LYS A 23 -0.20 -8.31 5.62
C LYS A 23 -1.47 -7.70 5.03
N THR A 24 -2.58 -7.79 5.76
CA THR A 24 -3.90 -7.33 5.33
C THR A 24 -4.26 -5.96 5.90
N TRP A 25 -3.53 -5.46 6.90
CA TRP A 25 -3.74 -4.14 7.49
C TRP A 25 -2.51 -3.25 7.29
N GLU A 26 -2.68 -2.09 6.65
CA GLU A 26 -1.66 -1.06 6.57
C GLU A 26 -1.88 0.02 7.64
N ILE A 27 -0.89 0.22 8.51
CA ILE A 27 -1.02 1.09 9.69
C ILE A 27 -0.55 2.50 9.35
N ARG A 28 -1.39 3.50 9.60
CA ARG A 28 -1.11 4.91 9.32
C ARG A 28 -1.59 5.81 10.44
N LYS A 29 -1.01 7.00 10.52
CA LYS A 29 -1.41 8.07 11.46
C LYS A 29 -2.66 8.84 11.05
N HIS A 30 -3.27 8.51 9.91
CA HIS A 30 -4.49 9.16 9.44
C HIS A 30 -5.35 8.15 8.69
N PRO A 31 -6.69 8.27 8.74
CA PRO A 31 -7.57 7.49 7.90
C PRO A 31 -7.47 7.96 6.44
N THR A 32 -7.96 7.14 5.51
CA THR A 32 -8.07 7.50 4.09
C THR A 32 -9.50 7.37 3.59
N ARG A 33 -9.89 8.24 2.66
CA ARG A 33 -11.14 8.12 1.89
C ARG A 33 -10.96 7.31 0.60
N VAL A 34 -9.73 6.91 0.26
CA VAL A 34 -9.46 6.06 -0.90
C VAL A 34 -10.12 4.70 -0.72
N ARG A 35 -10.78 4.20 -1.77
CA ARG A 35 -11.42 2.88 -1.83
C ARG A 35 -11.14 2.22 -3.17
N GLY A 36 -11.13 0.89 -3.19
CA GLY A 36 -10.85 0.09 -4.39
C GLY A 36 -9.35 0.04 -4.73
N PRO A 37 -8.99 -0.22 -6.01
CA PRO A 37 -7.65 -0.66 -6.37
C PRO A 37 -6.60 0.43 -6.23
N ILE A 38 -5.52 0.11 -5.52
CA ILE A 38 -4.30 0.90 -5.41
C ILE A 38 -3.09 0.04 -5.78
N GLY A 39 -2.07 0.67 -6.34
CA GLY A 39 -0.77 0.04 -6.54
C GLY A 39 0.05 0.06 -5.25
N ILE A 40 0.93 -0.92 -5.08
CA ILE A 40 1.95 -0.92 -4.03
C ILE A 40 3.31 -0.63 -4.67
N VAL A 41 3.94 0.46 -4.22
CA VAL A 41 5.21 0.94 -4.77
C VAL A 41 6.30 0.80 -3.72
N SER A 42 7.40 0.16 -4.09
CA SER A 42 8.59 0.04 -3.26
C SER A 42 9.86 0.17 -4.11
N GLY A 43 10.88 0.84 -3.58
CA GLY A 43 12.15 1.04 -4.31
C GLY A 43 12.00 1.68 -5.70
N GLY A 44 10.99 2.53 -5.90
CA GLY A 44 10.69 3.15 -7.20
C GLY A 44 10.03 2.22 -8.22
N ARG A 45 9.52 1.07 -7.79
CA ARG A 45 8.82 0.11 -8.65
C ARG A 45 7.43 -0.21 -8.12
N LEU A 46 6.47 -0.35 -9.03
CA LEU A 46 5.14 -0.87 -8.78
C LEU A 46 5.22 -2.40 -8.77
N ILE A 47 5.15 -2.99 -7.58
CA ILE A 47 5.38 -4.43 -7.36
C ILE A 47 4.09 -5.26 -7.38
N GLY A 48 2.94 -4.61 -7.30
CA GLY A 48 1.63 -5.25 -7.27
C GLY A 48 0.51 -4.27 -6.96
N GLN A 49 -0.66 -4.82 -6.65
CA GLN A 49 -1.84 -4.04 -6.25
C GLN A 49 -2.66 -4.76 -5.19
N VAL A 50 -3.49 -3.98 -4.50
CA VAL A 50 -4.51 -4.40 -3.52
C VAL A 50 -5.73 -3.49 -3.64
N ASP A 51 -6.85 -3.89 -3.06
CA ASP A 51 -8.00 -3.03 -2.86
C ASP A 51 -8.01 -2.47 -1.43
N VAL A 52 -8.26 -1.16 -1.27
CA VAL A 52 -8.62 -0.59 0.03
C VAL A 52 -10.10 -0.82 0.26
N ALA A 53 -10.44 -1.80 1.10
CA ALA A 53 -11.82 -2.17 1.42
C ALA A 53 -12.43 -1.26 2.49
N GLY A 54 -11.62 -0.85 3.47
CA GLY A 54 -12.10 -0.09 4.62
C GLY A 54 -11.00 0.58 5.40
N VAL A 55 -11.40 1.27 6.47
CA VAL A 55 -10.49 1.84 7.47
C VAL A 55 -11.08 1.55 8.84
N GLU A 56 -10.27 0.95 9.69
CA GLU A 56 -10.60 0.64 11.08
C GLU A 56 -9.84 1.58 12.04
N GLY A 57 -10.42 1.79 13.21
CA GLY A 57 -9.88 2.62 14.28
C GLY A 57 -10.67 3.91 14.53
N PRO A 58 -10.09 4.88 15.28
CA PRO A 58 -8.71 4.90 15.74
C PRO A 58 -8.40 3.78 16.76
N PHE A 59 -7.14 3.35 16.78
CA PHE A 59 -6.58 2.42 17.75
C PHE A 59 -5.39 3.07 18.46
N SER A 60 -5.17 2.68 19.70
CA SER A 60 -3.89 2.76 20.38
C SER A 60 -2.91 1.71 19.84
N ALA A 61 -1.62 1.90 20.11
CA ALA A 61 -0.62 0.88 19.76
C ALA A 61 -0.84 -0.42 20.53
N GLU A 62 -1.36 -0.36 21.76
CA GLU A 62 -1.69 -1.54 22.57
C GLU A 62 -2.84 -2.35 21.97
N GLU A 63 -3.94 -1.70 21.57
CA GLU A 63 -5.06 -2.37 20.89
C GLU A 63 -4.63 -3.06 19.60
N LEU A 64 -3.72 -2.42 18.84
CA LEU A 64 -3.19 -3.00 17.62
C LEU A 64 -2.34 -4.25 17.86
N ARG A 65 -1.71 -4.44 19.03
CA ARG A 65 -0.95 -5.67 19.33
C ARG A 65 -1.83 -6.93 19.27
N ALA A 66 -3.12 -6.81 19.53
CA ALA A 66 -4.08 -7.91 19.41
C ALA A 66 -4.37 -8.31 17.94
N HIS A 67 -3.84 -7.56 16.97
CA HIS A 67 -4.01 -7.74 15.53
C HIS A 67 -2.66 -7.86 14.80
N GLU A 68 -1.60 -8.27 15.51
CA GLU A 68 -0.24 -8.36 14.98
C GLU A 68 -0.16 -9.25 13.73
N GLU A 69 -0.98 -10.30 13.64
CA GLU A 69 -1.05 -11.18 12.47
C GLU A 69 -1.49 -10.44 11.19
N ARG A 70 -2.29 -9.38 11.32
CA ARG A 70 -2.83 -8.60 10.20
C ARG A 70 -1.87 -7.54 9.71
N HIS A 71 -1.15 -6.89 10.62
CA HIS A 71 -0.30 -5.74 10.27
C HIS A 71 1.20 -6.00 10.37
N ARG A 72 1.65 -6.99 11.15
CA ARG A 72 3.06 -7.42 11.29
C ARG A 72 4.03 -6.28 11.60
N ALA A 73 3.64 -5.34 12.48
CA ALA A 73 4.45 -4.16 12.77
C ALA A 73 5.45 -4.41 13.90
N GLY A 74 5.20 -5.44 14.71
CA GLY A 74 6.03 -5.85 15.83
C GLY A 74 6.40 -4.69 16.74
N ALA A 75 7.66 -4.70 17.19
CA ALA A 75 8.19 -3.69 18.11
C ALA A 75 8.24 -2.26 17.53
N PHE A 76 8.11 -2.07 16.21
CA PHE A 76 8.15 -0.74 15.60
C PHE A 76 6.87 0.08 15.83
N LEU A 77 5.76 -0.59 16.18
CA LEU A 77 4.45 0.03 16.27
C LEU A 77 4.39 1.20 17.27
N GLU A 78 4.96 1.02 18.47
CA GLU A 78 4.98 2.06 19.51
C GLU A 78 5.79 3.29 19.09
N ALA A 79 7.00 3.03 18.58
CA ALA A 79 7.89 4.07 18.07
C ALA A 79 7.25 4.83 16.90
N TYR A 80 6.47 4.13 16.07
CA TYR A 80 5.70 4.74 14.99
C TYR A 80 4.56 5.61 15.54
N ALA A 81 3.75 5.08 16.45
CA ALA A 81 2.62 5.78 17.07
C ALA A 81 3.06 7.11 17.70
N ARG A 82 4.09 7.05 18.57
CA ARG A 82 4.52 8.16 19.44
C ARG A 82 3.36 8.70 20.28
N GLY A 83 2.56 7.80 20.85
CA GLY A 83 1.37 8.13 21.65
C GLY A 83 0.18 8.68 20.86
N ALA A 84 0.27 8.80 19.54
CA ALA A 84 -0.85 9.21 18.70
C ALA A 84 -1.72 8.00 18.31
N PRO A 85 -3.04 8.20 18.12
CA PRO A 85 -3.89 7.17 17.56
C PRO A 85 -3.43 6.75 16.16
N LEU A 86 -3.74 5.52 15.81
CA LEU A 86 -3.42 4.88 14.55
C LEU A 86 -4.68 4.34 13.88
N TRP A 87 -4.62 4.21 12.56
CA TRP A 87 -5.70 3.67 11.73
C TRP A 87 -5.16 2.52 10.91
N ALA A 88 -5.95 1.47 10.78
CA ALA A 88 -5.64 0.34 9.92
C ALA A 88 -6.43 0.46 8.62
N TRP A 89 -5.73 0.60 7.50
CA TRP A 89 -6.35 0.51 6.19
C TRP A 89 -6.47 -0.97 5.83
N VAL A 90 -7.71 -1.44 5.66
CA VAL A 90 -8.01 -2.84 5.36
C VAL A 90 -7.76 -3.09 3.88
N LEU A 91 -6.88 -4.04 3.60
CA LEU A 91 -6.40 -4.40 2.27
C LEU A 91 -6.90 -5.79 1.88
N GLU A 92 -7.42 -5.89 0.67
CA GLU A 92 -7.95 -7.13 0.10
C GLU A 92 -7.46 -7.36 -1.33
N ASN A 93 -7.77 -8.53 -1.88
CA ASN A 93 -7.46 -8.94 -3.26
C ASN A 93 -6.00 -8.68 -3.67
N PRO A 94 -5.01 -9.16 -2.89
CA PRO A 94 -3.60 -8.95 -3.16
C PRO A 94 -3.18 -9.60 -4.48
N ARG A 95 -2.43 -8.85 -5.28
CA ARG A 95 -1.88 -9.31 -6.55
C ARG A 95 -0.46 -8.78 -6.70
N ARG A 96 0.52 -9.66 -6.49
CA ARG A 96 1.91 -9.43 -6.90
C ARG A 96 2.03 -9.48 -8.41
N TYR A 97 2.80 -8.57 -9.00
CA TYR A 97 3.15 -8.63 -10.41
C TYR A 97 4.37 -9.54 -10.62
N SER A 98 4.32 -10.35 -11.68
CA SER A 98 5.45 -11.18 -12.09
C SER A 98 6.67 -10.33 -12.46
N VAL A 99 6.44 -9.15 -13.04
CA VAL A 99 7.48 -8.17 -13.39
C VAL A 99 7.14 -6.81 -12.78
N PRO A 100 7.93 -6.32 -11.81
CA PRO A 100 7.72 -4.98 -11.23
C PRO A 100 7.95 -3.86 -12.25
N LEU A 101 6.99 -2.94 -12.35
CA LEU A 101 7.01 -1.85 -13.32
C LEU A 101 7.73 -0.62 -12.75
N PRO A 102 8.60 0.06 -13.51
CA PRO A 102 9.23 1.29 -13.03
C PRO A 102 8.17 2.38 -12.82
N VAL A 103 8.27 3.10 -11.69
CA VAL A 103 7.45 4.27 -11.42
C VAL A 103 8.30 5.51 -11.66
N PRO A 104 7.86 6.47 -12.50
CA PRO A 104 8.61 7.69 -12.75
C PRO A 104 8.94 8.44 -11.44
N PRO A 105 10.19 8.89 -11.26
CA PRO A 105 10.57 9.63 -10.06
C PRO A 105 9.81 10.97 -10.01
N ARG A 106 9.08 11.19 -8.93
CA ARG A 106 8.44 12.47 -8.62
C ARG A 106 9.25 13.17 -7.53
N ARG A 107 9.54 14.46 -7.70
CA ARG A 107 10.30 15.24 -6.73
C ARG A 107 9.48 15.44 -5.45
N GLY A 108 10.07 15.13 -4.29
CA GLY A 108 9.45 15.34 -2.98
C GLY A 108 9.01 14.05 -2.27
N ARG A 109 8.78 14.15 -0.96
CA ARG A 109 8.30 13.02 -0.15
C ARG A 109 6.79 12.88 -0.31
N MET A 110 6.35 12.05 -1.26
CA MET A 110 4.94 11.76 -1.46
C MET A 110 4.56 10.40 -0.86
N LEU A 111 3.42 10.33 -0.19
CA LEU A 111 2.81 9.08 0.26
C LEU A 111 2.18 8.32 -0.92
N TRP A 112 1.58 9.07 -1.82
CA TRP A 112 0.86 8.58 -2.99
C TRP A 112 1.59 9.00 -4.27
N VAL A 113 1.62 8.11 -5.25
CA VAL A 113 2.08 8.42 -6.61
C VAL A 113 0.92 8.27 -7.58
N ASP A 114 0.91 9.12 -8.60
CA ASP A 114 0.05 8.93 -9.77
C ASP A 114 0.66 7.84 -10.65
N LEU A 115 -0.15 6.87 -11.06
CA LEU A 115 0.27 5.74 -11.89
C LEU A 115 -0.16 5.88 -13.36
N ALA A 116 -0.69 7.04 -13.76
CA ALA A 116 -1.10 7.30 -15.14
C ALA A 116 0.03 7.10 -16.16
N GLU A 117 1.27 7.39 -15.78
CA GLU A 117 2.47 7.33 -16.63
C GLU A 117 3.25 6.01 -16.50
N VAL A 118 2.75 5.04 -15.73
CA VAL A 118 3.44 3.74 -15.61
C VAL A 118 3.30 2.97 -16.92
N PRO A 119 4.41 2.49 -17.51
CA PRO A 119 4.36 1.71 -18.74
C PRO A 119 3.84 0.30 -18.43
N TRP A 120 2.57 0.07 -18.71
CA TRP A 120 1.94 -1.24 -18.53
C TRP A 120 2.27 -2.15 -19.71
N PRO A 121 2.67 -3.42 -19.50
CA PRO A 121 2.85 -4.37 -20.59
C PRO A 121 1.56 -4.46 -21.43
N GLY A 122 1.70 -4.31 -22.75
CA GLY A 122 0.56 -4.27 -23.69
C GLY A 122 -0.17 -2.92 -23.77
N SER A 123 0.46 -1.80 -23.36
CA SER A 123 -0.05 -0.45 -23.63
C SER A 123 0.33 0.11 -24.99
N ASP A 124 1.02 -0.66 -25.84
CA ASP A 124 1.11 -0.38 -27.28
C ASP A 124 -0.25 -0.65 -27.91
N GLN A 125 -1.12 0.35 -27.82
CA GLN A 125 -2.15 0.57 -28.83
C GLN A 125 -1.65 1.72 -29.71
N THR A 126 -0.78 1.39 -30.65
CA THR A 126 -0.87 2.01 -31.97
C THR A 126 -2.11 1.41 -32.61
N GLU A 127 -3.28 2.00 -32.35
CA GLU A 127 -4.39 1.86 -33.28
C GLU A 127 -4.25 3.00 -34.32
N PRO A 128 -4.35 2.69 -35.62
CA PRO A 128 -4.20 3.67 -36.71
C PRO A 128 -5.31 4.73 -36.72
#